data_AF-A0A1H0Y0Z8-F1
#
_entry.id   AF-A0A1H0Y0Z8-F1
#
_cell.length_a   1.000
_cell.length_b   1.000
_cell.length_c   1.000
_cell.angle_alpha   90.00
_cell.angle_beta   90.00
_cell.angle_gamma   90.00
#
_symmetry.space_group_name_H-M   'P 1'
#
loop_
_entity.id
_entity.type
_entity.pdbx_description
1 polymer ?
#
loop_
_entity_poly.entity_id
_entity_poly.type
_entity_poly.pdbx_seq_one_letter_code
_entity_poly.pdbx_strand_id
1 'polypeptide(L)'
;MNKNYIYLMALIGSIMGILGSISWVYYGTSFIGGWIEGDIQSTPFQLSDNAMKTGLIIAFIQSIITISFFIVTLVKTTPENLENETRLTGLWFLWTGIGIAVINFFHVIPCILLILAGTYSIKETKETDNHTTDREMDTNENGPGYIET
;
A
#
# COMPACT_ATOMS: atom_id res chain seq x y z
N MET A 1 -4.03 13.88 13.47
CA MET A 1 -2.78 14.18 12.73
C MET A 1 -3.13 14.30 11.24
N ASN A 2 -2.50 15.20 10.46
CA ASN A 2 -3.12 15.67 9.21
C ASN A 2 -3.29 14.55 8.16
N LYS A 3 -4.54 14.27 7.72
CA LYS A 3 -4.91 13.30 6.66
C LYS A 3 -4.05 13.47 5.40
N ASN A 4 -3.54 14.68 5.18
CA ASN A 4 -2.56 15.02 4.15
C ASN A 4 -1.29 14.14 4.19
N TYR A 5 -0.79 13.74 5.36
CA TYR A 5 0.37 12.86 5.46
C TYR A 5 0.07 11.44 4.99
N ILE A 6 -1.10 10.90 5.34
CA ILE A 6 -1.57 9.58 4.89
C ILE A 6 -1.69 9.60 3.35
N TYR A 7 -2.33 10.64 2.82
CA TYR A 7 -2.45 10.87 1.38
C TYR A 7 -1.09 10.92 0.69
N LEU A 8 -0.18 11.79 1.15
CA LEU A 8 1.14 11.96 0.55
C LEU A 8 1.98 10.67 0.58
N MET A 9 1.99 9.95 1.70
CA MET A 9 2.73 8.69 1.80
C MET A 9 2.22 7.64 0.82
N ALA A 10 0.89 7.45 0.76
CA ALA A 10 0.33 6.44 -0.12
C ALA A 10 0.35 6.86 -1.60
N LEU A 11 0.26 8.16 -1.91
CA LEU A 11 0.48 8.70 -3.26
C LEU A 11 1.92 8.46 -3.73
N ILE A 12 2.91 8.88 -2.95
CA ILE A 12 4.33 8.72 -3.28
C ILE A 12 4.67 7.23 -3.38
N GLY A 13 4.23 6.42 -2.42
CA GLY A 13 4.42 4.98 -2.43
C GLY A 13 3.84 4.33 -3.68
N SER A 14 2.64 4.74 -4.11
CA SER A 14 2.01 4.19 -5.31
C SER A 14 2.70 4.61 -6.59
N ILE A 15 3.11 5.88 -6.72
CA ILE A 15 3.86 6.37 -7.89
C ILE A 15 5.22 5.65 -8.00
N MET A 16 5.96 5.56 -6.89
CA MET A 16 7.22 4.80 -6.83
C MET A 16 6.99 3.33 -7.16
N GLY A 17 5.89 2.75 -6.69
CA GLY A 17 5.48 1.37 -6.97
C GLY A 17 5.23 1.11 -8.45
N ILE A 18 4.54 2.03 -9.14
CA ILE A 18 4.27 1.95 -10.58
C ILE A 18 5.59 2.06 -11.37
N LEU A 19 6.40 3.08 -11.08
CA LEU A 19 7.69 3.26 -11.75
C LEU A 19 8.62 2.06 -11.52
N GLY A 20 8.69 1.56 -10.28
CA GLY A 20 9.44 0.38 -9.93
C GLY A 20 8.93 -0.87 -10.65
N SER A 21 7.62 -1.00 -10.87
CA SER A 21 7.05 -2.12 -11.63
C SER A 21 7.42 -2.07 -13.12
N ILE A 22 7.50 -0.87 -13.70
CA ILE A 22 7.97 -0.69 -15.09
C ILE A 22 9.45 -1.08 -15.18
N SER A 23 10.29 -0.59 -14.27
CA SER A 23 11.72 -0.97 -14.21
C SER A 23 11.91 -2.46 -13.94
N TRP A 24 11.05 -3.07 -13.13
CA TRP A 24 11.09 -4.50 -12.81
C TRP A 24 10.90 -5.39 -14.03
N VAL A 25 10.21 -4.95 -15.09
CA VAL A 25 10.13 -5.76 -16.31
C VAL A 25 11.55 -6.08 -16.83
N TYR A 26 12.47 -5.11 -16.81
CA TYR A 26 13.84 -5.31 -17.28
C TYR A 26 14.70 -6.08 -16.25
N TYR A 27 14.71 -5.64 -14.99
CA TYR A 27 15.53 -6.26 -13.95
C TYR A 27 15.02 -7.65 -13.57
N GLY A 28 13.71 -7.80 -13.43
CA GLY A 28 13.02 -9.05 -13.15
C GLY A 28 13.19 -10.08 -14.26
N THR A 29 13.18 -9.68 -15.53
CA THR A 29 13.49 -10.60 -16.64
C THR A 29 14.86 -11.24 -16.47
N SER A 30 15.87 -10.43 -16.16
CA SER A 30 17.25 -10.90 -15.98
C SER A 30 17.37 -11.76 -14.71
N PHE A 31 16.78 -11.31 -13.61
CA PHE A 31 16.79 -12.01 -12.33
C PHE A 31 16.12 -13.38 -12.40
N ILE A 32 14.91 -13.44 -12.97
CA ILE A 32 14.13 -14.69 -13.09
C ILE A 32 14.75 -15.60 -14.15
N GLY A 33 15.21 -15.05 -15.27
CA GLY A 33 15.92 -15.81 -16.29
C GLY A 33 17.19 -16.45 -15.74
N GLY A 34 18.01 -15.70 -15.01
CA GLY A 34 19.21 -16.21 -14.34
C GLY A 34 18.88 -17.26 -13.28
N TRP A 35 17.79 -17.08 -12.53
CA TRP A 35 17.31 -18.10 -11.59
C TRP A 35 16.95 -19.41 -12.29
N ILE A 36 16.29 -19.37 -13.45
CA ILE A 36 15.90 -20.55 -14.23
C ILE A 36 17.14 -21.31 -14.72
N GLU A 37 18.20 -20.62 -15.11
CA GLU A 37 19.43 -21.23 -15.60
C GLU A 37 20.42 -21.64 -14.49
N GLY A 38 20.13 -21.26 -13.25
CA GLY A 38 21.02 -21.52 -12.11
C GLY A 38 22.21 -20.55 -12.01
N ASP A 39 22.20 -19.45 -12.79
CA ASP A 39 23.18 -18.37 -12.70
C ASP A 39 22.47 -17.02 -12.51
N ILE A 40 22.24 -16.64 -11.26
CA ILE A 40 21.48 -15.43 -10.87
C ILE A 40 22.26 -14.14 -11.21
N GLN A 41 23.57 -14.22 -11.48
CA GLN A 41 24.40 -13.05 -11.84
C GLN A 41 24.53 -12.84 -13.35
N SER A 42 23.96 -13.73 -14.16
CA SER A 42 24.03 -13.61 -15.61
C SER A 42 23.33 -12.33 -16.08
N THR A 43 24.03 -11.61 -16.95
CA THR A 43 23.43 -10.47 -17.65
C THR A 43 22.41 -10.98 -18.67
N PRO A 44 21.36 -10.21 -19.03
CA PRO A 44 20.32 -10.69 -19.95
C PRO A 44 20.86 -11.15 -21.32
N PHE A 45 22.05 -10.70 -21.72
CA PHE A 45 22.72 -11.11 -22.97
C PHE A 45 23.45 -12.46 -22.89
N GLN A 46 23.55 -13.05 -21.69
CA GLN A 46 24.20 -14.34 -21.45
C GLN A 46 23.19 -15.47 -21.22
N LEU A 47 21.91 -15.13 -21.08
CA LEU A 47 20.83 -16.09 -20.90
C LEU A 47 20.45 -16.78 -22.21
N SER A 48 20.05 -18.04 -22.15
CA SER A 48 19.39 -18.67 -23.30
C SER A 48 18.07 -17.98 -23.64
N ASP A 49 17.69 -18.03 -24.91
CA ASP A 49 16.42 -17.46 -25.39
C ASP A 49 15.21 -17.97 -24.60
N ASN A 50 15.22 -19.23 -24.17
CA ASN A 50 14.14 -19.84 -23.39
C ASN A 50 14.05 -19.25 -21.98
N ALA A 51 15.19 -19.06 -21.31
CA ALA A 51 15.22 -18.45 -19.98
C ALA A 51 14.84 -16.96 -20.04
N MET A 52 15.35 -16.22 -21.03
CA MET A 52 14.98 -14.82 -21.24
C MET A 52 13.49 -14.67 -21.51
N LYS A 53 12.91 -15.50 -22.40
CA LYS A 53 11.47 -15.47 -22.69
C LYS A 53 10.61 -15.80 -21.46
N THR A 54 11.00 -16.82 -20.71
CA THR A 54 10.26 -17.24 -19.51
C THR A 54 10.35 -16.17 -18.41
N GLY A 55 11.55 -15.63 -18.18
CA GLY A 55 11.79 -14.53 -17.25
C GLY A 55 10.96 -13.30 -17.60
N LEU A 56 10.91 -12.93 -18.89
CA LEU A 56 10.10 -11.80 -19.37
C LEU A 56 8.62 -12.00 -19.10
N ILE A 57 8.08 -13.18 -19.39
CA ILE A 57 6.65 -13.47 -19.17
C ILE A 57 6.31 -13.35 -17.68
N ILE A 58 7.12 -13.94 -16.80
CA ILE A 58 6.86 -13.91 -15.35
C ILE A 58 7.01 -12.49 -14.81
N ALA A 59 8.08 -11.78 -15.16
CA ALA A 59 8.31 -10.40 -14.73
C ALA A 59 7.18 -9.47 -15.20
N PHE A 60 6.72 -9.63 -16.44
CA PHE A 60 5.63 -8.85 -17.00
C PHE A 60 4.30 -9.09 -16.28
N ILE A 61 3.96 -10.35 -15.99
CA ILE A 61 2.76 -10.70 -15.20
C ILE A 61 2.85 -10.10 -13.80
N GLN A 62 3.99 -10.23 -13.11
CA GLN A 62 4.20 -9.61 -11.81
C GLN A 62 3.99 -8.09 -11.86
N SER A 63 4.59 -7.43 -12.85
CA SER A 63 4.44 -5.98 -13.04
C SER A 63 3.00 -5.54 -13.30
N ILE A 64 2.23 -6.28 -14.11
CA ILE A 64 0.81 -5.96 -14.34
C ILE A 64 0.01 -6.07 -13.04
N ILE A 65 0.24 -7.15 -12.27
CA ILE A 65 -0.47 -7.37 -11.01
C ILE A 65 -0.14 -6.26 -10.02
N THR A 66 1.15 -5.92 -9.83
CA THR A 66 1.56 -4.87 -8.90
C THR A 66 1.06 -3.50 -9.33
N ILE A 67 1.15 -3.15 -10.62
CA ILE A 67 0.59 -1.90 -11.15
C ILE A 67 -0.90 -1.79 -10.86
N SER A 68 -1.65 -2.87 -11.06
CA SER A 68 -3.10 -2.90 -10.78
C SER A 68 -3.39 -2.58 -9.31
N PHE A 69 -2.65 -3.19 -8.37
CA PHE A 69 -2.77 -2.88 -6.95
C PHE A 69 -2.41 -1.43 -6.61
N PHE A 70 -1.34 -0.89 -7.19
CA PHE A 70 -0.95 0.51 -6.97
C PHE A 70 -1.97 1.49 -7.55
N ILE A 71 -2.59 1.20 -8.69
CA ILE A 71 -3.68 2.02 -9.25
C ILE A 71 -4.90 2.01 -8.33
N VAL A 72 -5.34 0.85 -7.86
CA VAL A 72 -6.47 0.77 -6.90
C VAL A 72 -6.13 1.53 -5.61
N THR A 73 -4.87 1.44 -5.17
CA THR A 73 -4.38 2.17 -4.00
C THR A 73 -4.43 3.68 -4.21
N LEU A 74 -4.06 4.19 -5.39
CA LEU A 74 -4.20 5.60 -5.77
C LEU A 74 -5.65 6.08 -5.71
N VAL A 75 -6.58 5.28 -6.24
CA VAL A 75 -8.02 5.60 -6.17
C VAL A 75 -8.49 5.65 -4.71
N LYS A 76 -8.09 4.69 -3.89
CA LYS A 76 -8.44 4.68 -2.46
C LYS A 76 -7.76 5.76 -1.64
N THR A 77 -6.68 6.37 -2.15
CA THR A 77 -6.03 7.50 -1.46
C THR A 77 -6.76 8.81 -1.64
N THR A 78 -7.76 8.92 -2.52
CA THR A 78 -8.45 10.19 -2.74
C THR A 78 -9.03 10.75 -1.43
N PRO A 79 -9.02 12.08 -1.22
CA PRO A 79 -9.48 12.70 0.02
C PRO A 79 -10.90 12.25 0.42
N GLU A 80 -11.80 12.13 -0.55
CA GLU A 80 -13.17 11.65 -0.35
C GLU A 80 -13.22 10.24 0.28
N ASN A 81 -12.39 9.30 -0.20
CA ASN A 81 -12.31 7.95 0.34
C ASN A 81 -11.67 7.92 1.74
N LEU A 82 -10.71 8.81 2.00
CA LEU A 82 -10.07 8.95 3.31
C LEU A 82 -10.98 9.62 4.34
N GLU A 83 -11.96 10.42 3.93
CA GLU A 83 -12.94 11.03 4.82
C GLU A 83 -14.07 10.08 5.20
N ASN A 84 -14.56 9.29 4.26
CA ASN A 84 -15.71 8.40 4.47
C ASN A 84 -15.33 7.03 5.07
N GLU A 85 -14.16 6.49 4.70
CA GLU A 85 -13.79 5.10 5.02
C GLU A 85 -12.33 4.96 5.49
N THR A 86 -11.86 5.87 6.36
CA THR A 86 -10.46 5.93 6.80
C THR A 86 -9.90 4.59 7.29
N ARG A 87 -10.69 3.80 8.04
CA ARG A 87 -10.26 2.50 8.57
C ARG A 87 -10.12 1.41 7.51
N LEU A 88 -11.12 1.28 6.62
CA LEU A 88 -11.10 0.29 5.53
C LEU A 88 -9.99 0.59 4.55
N THR A 89 -9.81 1.87 4.20
CA THR A 89 -8.70 2.35 3.38
C THR A 89 -7.34 2.10 4.05
N GLY A 90 -7.24 2.31 5.36
CA GLY A 90 -6.04 2.00 6.13
C GLY A 90 -5.67 0.51 6.11
N LEU A 91 -6.66 -0.37 6.30
CA LEU A 91 -6.47 -1.82 6.18
C LEU A 91 -6.05 -2.21 4.76
N TRP A 92 -6.65 -1.62 3.73
CA TRP A 92 -6.28 -1.86 2.34
C TRP A 92 -4.81 -1.53 2.08
N PHE A 93 -4.32 -0.37 2.54
CA PHE A 93 -2.91 0.01 2.37
C PHE A 93 -1.96 -0.97 3.06
N LEU A 94 -2.31 -1.41 4.27
CA LEU A 94 -1.51 -2.34 5.05
C LEU A 94 -1.42 -3.71 4.36
N TRP A 95 -2.57 -4.27 3.94
CA TRP A 95 -2.61 -5.55 3.22
C TRP A 95 -1.92 -5.48 1.86
N THR A 96 -2.12 -4.40 1.11
CA THR A 96 -1.49 -4.21 -0.20
C THR A 96 0.02 -4.08 -0.07
N GLY A 97 0.50 -3.29 0.89
CA GLY A 97 1.93 -3.14 1.14
C GLY A 97 2.60 -4.45 1.53
N ILE A 98 1.98 -5.23 2.43
CA ILE A 98 2.52 -6.56 2.81
C ILE A 98 2.48 -7.52 1.62
N GLY A 99 1.36 -7.60 0.90
CA GLY A 99 1.19 -8.52 -0.22
C GLY A 99 2.18 -8.27 -1.36
N ILE A 100 2.37 -7.01 -1.75
CA ILE A 100 3.33 -6.65 -2.82
C ILE A 100 4.76 -6.91 -2.37
N ALA A 101 5.13 -6.60 -1.11
CA ALA A 101 6.48 -6.86 -0.60
C ALA A 101 6.86 -8.35 -0.63
N VAL A 102 5.89 -9.25 -0.43
CA VAL A 102 6.10 -10.71 -0.52
C VAL A 102 6.28 -11.15 -1.97
N ILE A 103 5.52 -10.59 -2.90
CA ILE A 103 5.62 -10.93 -4.33
C ILE A 103 6.93 -10.41 -4.92
N ASN A 104 7.37 -9.23 -4.50
CA ASN A 104 8.53 -8.56 -5.09
C ASN A 104 9.27 -7.67 -4.07
N PHE A 105 10.46 -8.12 -3.65
CA PHE A 105 11.32 -7.37 -2.74
C PHE A 105 11.87 -6.07 -3.35
N PHE A 106 11.83 -5.90 -4.68
CA PHE A 106 12.20 -4.64 -5.32
C PHE A 106 11.29 -3.48 -4.90
N HIS A 107 10.07 -3.79 -4.45
CA HIS A 107 9.07 -2.81 -4.01
C HIS A 107 9.11 -2.53 -2.50
N VAL A 108 10.18 -2.88 -1.77
CA VAL A 108 10.25 -2.67 -0.31
C VAL A 108 9.97 -1.22 0.10
N ILE A 109 10.62 -0.23 -0.53
CA ILE A 109 10.42 1.19 -0.19
C ILE A 109 8.96 1.63 -0.41
N PRO A 110 8.35 1.46 -1.60
CA PRO A 110 6.95 1.84 -1.79
C PRO A 110 6.00 1.07 -0.86
N CYS A 111 6.28 -0.20 -0.55
CA CYS A 111 5.47 -0.98 0.37
C CYS A 111 5.55 -0.48 1.82
N ILE A 112 6.74 -0.07 2.29
CA ILE A 112 6.89 0.53 3.62
C ILE A 112 6.04 1.81 3.73
N LEU A 113 6.05 2.65 2.69
CA LEU A 113 5.22 3.86 2.66
C LEU A 113 3.72 3.54 2.76
N LEU A 114 3.26 2.51 2.05
CA LEU A 114 1.87 2.04 2.16
C LEU A 114 1.53 1.49 3.55
N ILE A 115 2.42 0.68 4.14
CA ILE A 115 2.23 0.13 5.49
C ILE A 115 2.15 1.24 6.54
N LEU A 116 3.03 2.25 6.44
CA LEU A 116 2.99 3.42 7.32
C LEU A 116 1.69 4.20 7.13
N ALA A 117 1.30 4.51 5.89
CA ALA A 117 0.03 5.17 5.59
C ALA A 117 -1.17 4.40 6.17
N GLY A 118 -1.19 3.07 6.02
CA GLY A 118 -2.22 2.20 6.57
C GLY A 118 -2.28 2.22 8.10
N THR A 119 -1.11 2.11 8.74
CA THR A 119 -0.98 2.14 10.20
C THR A 119 -1.46 3.48 10.77
N TYR A 120 -1.07 4.59 10.16
CA TYR A 120 -1.51 5.92 10.58
C TYR A 120 -3.00 6.15 10.35
N SER A 121 -3.55 5.66 9.24
CA SER A 121 -4.98 5.74 8.95
C SER A 121 -5.82 5.02 10.02
N ILE A 122 -5.39 3.83 10.44
CA ILE A 122 -6.08 3.06 11.50
C ILE A 122 -5.95 3.75 12.87
N LYS A 123 -4.79 4.36 13.15
CA LYS A 123 -4.58 5.10 14.41
C LYS A 123 -5.49 6.33 14.50
N GLU A 124 -5.59 7.12 13.42
CA GLU A 124 -6.43 8.32 13.37
C GLU A 124 -7.91 8.00 13.61
N THR A 125 -8.41 6.86 13.09
CA THR A 125 -9.79 6.42 13.36
C THR A 125 -10.01 6.16 14.86
N LYS A 126 -9.07 5.47 15.54
CA LYS A 126 -9.21 5.18 16.97
C LYS A 126 -9.22 6.44 17.85
N GLU A 127 -8.42 7.45 17.50
CA GLU A 127 -8.39 8.73 18.24
C GLU A 127 -9.71 9.50 18.07
N THR A 128 -10.33 9.43 16.88
CA THR A 128 -11.63 10.07 16.61
C THR A 128 -12.75 9.39 17.40
N ASP A 129 -12.79 8.06 17.42
CA ASP A 129 -13.83 7.29 18.12
C ASP A 129 -13.80 7.54 19.65
N ASN A 130 -12.60 7.56 20.24
CA ASN A 130 -12.44 7.81 21.68
C ASN A 130 -12.90 9.21 22.10
N HIS A 131 -12.54 10.26 21.34
CA HIS A 131 -12.96 11.62 21.63
C HIS A 131 -14.48 11.85 21.51
N THR A 132 -15.16 11.07 20.66
CA THR A 132 -16.62 11.15 20.51
C THR A 132 -17.32 10.54 21.72
N THR A 133 -16.77 9.43 22.24
CA THR A 133 -17.32 8.72 23.40
C THR A 133 -17.17 9.53 24.70
N ASP A 134 -16.03 10.20 24.90
CA ASP A 134 -15.80 11.03 26.09
C ASP A 134 -16.75 12.24 26.15
N ARG A 135 -17.08 12.85 25.00
CA ARG A 135 -18.06 13.97 24.94
C ARG A 135 -19.50 13.55 25.23
N GLU A 136 -19.89 12.35 24.83
CA GLU A 136 -21.21 11.82 25.16
C GLU A 136 -21.35 11.48 26.65
N MET A 137 -20.27 11.10 27.33
CA MET A 137 -20.27 10.92 28.79
C MET A 137 -20.37 12.25 29.54
N ASP A 138 -19.59 13.27 29.15
CA ASP A 138 -19.63 14.60 29.80
C ASP A 138 -20.98 15.33 29.65
N THR A 139 -21.71 15.06 28.57
CA THR A 139 -23.04 15.64 28.33
C THR A 139 -24.16 14.94 29.11
N ASN A 140 -23.99 13.67 29.47
CA ASN A 140 -24.98 12.92 30.26
C ASN A 140 -24.84 13.15 31.77
N GLU A 141 -23.65 13.50 32.27
CA GLU A 141 -23.46 13.84 33.70
C GLU A 141 -23.94 15.25 34.06
N ASN A 142 -24.15 16.14 33.07
CA ASN A 142 -24.68 17.49 33.25
C ASN A 142 -26.15 17.63 32.80
N GLY A 143 -26.90 16.52 32.74
CA GLY A 143 -28.32 16.51 32.41
C GLY A 143 -29.12 17.45 33.33
N PRO A 144 -30.14 18.17 32.81
CA PRO A 144 -30.86 19.19 33.56
C PRO A 144 -31.47 18.57 34.81
N GLY A 145 -31.09 19.11 35.97
CA GLY A 145 -31.66 18.72 37.26
C GLY A 145 -33.18 18.74 37.17
N TYR A 146 -33.78 17.59 37.50
CA TYR A 146 -35.22 17.48 37.67
C TYR A 146 -35.65 18.50 38.73
N ILE A 147 -36.34 19.56 38.28
CA ILE A 147 -37.09 20.43 39.18
C ILE A 147 -38.37 19.67 39.49
N GLU A 148 -38.41 19.01 40.65
CA GLU A 148 -39.67 18.54 41.23
C GLU A 148 -40.53 19.76 41.59
N THR A 149 -41.74 19.80 41.04
CA THR A 149 -42.81 20.77 41.37
C THR A 149 -43.80 20.17 42.35
#